data_AF-A0A2H6AEV6-F1
#
_entry.id   AF-A0A2H6AEV6-F1
#
_cell.length_a   1.000
_cell.length_b   1.000
_cell.length_c   1.000
_cell.angle_alpha   90.00
_cell.angle_beta   90.00
_cell.angle_gamma   90.00
#
_symmetry.space_group_name_H-M   'P 1'
#
loop_
_entity.id
_entity.type
_entity.pdbx_description
1 polymer ?
#
loop_
_entity_poly.entity_id
_entity_poly.type
_entity_poly.pdbx_seq_one_letter_code
_entity_poly.pdbx_strand_id
1 'polypeptide(L)'
;MRGQIVLLRTAVPLLHHIIMGGEEYLVPRRDGRILVGSTVEDVGFDKRTTAAAIRHLLSTALSWVPALSQATVERTWAGLRPGSPDGRPFIGPVPGYANLYLAAGHFRSGITLSPGTALVLTELILGQAPSIPVEAFRVERLAT
;
A
#
# COMPACT_ATOMS: atom_id res chain seq x y z
N MET A 1 -10.14 3.88 3.13
CA MET A 1 -9.86 2.72 2.27
C MET A 1 -9.13 1.61 3.01
N ARG A 2 -9.85 0.53 3.34
CA ARG A 2 -9.29 -0.69 3.93
C ARG A 2 -8.74 -1.62 2.85
N GLY A 3 -7.67 -2.33 3.17
CA GLY A 3 -7.19 -3.48 2.43
C GLY A 3 -6.89 -4.65 3.34
N GLN A 4 -7.53 -5.78 3.07
CA GLN A 4 -7.34 -7.02 3.81
C GLN A 4 -6.29 -7.90 3.13
N ILE A 5 -5.56 -8.66 3.94
CA ILE A 5 -4.47 -9.55 3.54
C ILE A 5 -4.63 -10.91 4.23
N VAL A 6 -4.29 -11.97 3.50
CA VAL A 6 -4.04 -13.30 4.06
C VAL A 6 -2.56 -13.62 3.91
N LEU A 7 -1.92 -14.12 4.96
CA LEU A 7 -0.55 -14.65 4.92
C LEU A 7 -0.61 -16.16 4.97
N LEU A 8 -0.10 -16.78 3.92
CA LEU A 8 0.07 -18.22 3.82
C LEU A 8 1.49 -18.61 4.20
N ARG A 9 1.63 -19.83 4.72
CA ARG A 9 2.90 -20.49 4.97
C ARG A 9 2.95 -21.80 4.22
N THR A 10 3.99 -21.99 3.43
CA THR A 10 4.28 -23.25 2.74
C THR A 10 5.39 -24.00 3.46
N ALA A 11 5.42 -25.33 3.33
CA ALA A 11 6.47 -26.17 3.89
C ALA A 11 7.84 -25.89 3.25
N VAL A 12 7.83 -25.61 1.94
CA VAL A 12 9.00 -25.22 1.14
C VAL A 12 8.66 -23.98 0.31
N PRO A 13 9.63 -23.11 -0.04
CA PRO A 13 9.38 -21.98 -0.93
C PRO A 13 8.77 -22.44 -2.27
N LEU A 14 7.56 -21.99 -2.58
CA LEU A 14 6.82 -22.40 -3.77
C LEU A 14 6.92 -21.38 -4.93
N LEU A 15 7.02 -20.09 -4.59
CA LEU A 15 7.06 -18.99 -5.55
C LEU A 15 8.34 -18.17 -5.35
N HIS A 16 8.97 -17.78 -6.45
CA HIS A 16 10.18 -16.94 -6.44
C HIS A 16 9.95 -15.51 -6.94
N HIS A 17 8.81 -15.26 -7.57
CA HIS A 17 8.44 -13.97 -8.15
C HIS A 17 7.06 -13.53 -7.66
N ILE A 18 6.86 -12.21 -7.67
CA ILE A 18 5.56 -11.61 -7.40
C ILE A 18 4.64 -11.95 -8.58
N ILE A 19 3.45 -12.47 -8.29
CA ILE A 19 2.39 -12.65 -9.28
C ILE A 19 1.38 -11.52 -9.06
N MET A 20 1.04 -10.81 -10.12
CA MET A 20 0.06 -9.71 -10.11
C MET A 20 -1.08 -10.05 -11.07
N GLY A 21 -2.32 -9.84 -10.64
CA GLY A 21 -3.52 -10.00 -11.47
C GLY A 21 -4.54 -8.91 -11.12
N GLY A 22 -4.68 -7.92 -11.98
CA GLY A 22 -5.50 -6.74 -11.71
C GLY A 22 -5.03 -6.02 -10.44
N GLU A 23 -5.91 -5.88 -9.46
CA GLU A 23 -5.61 -5.26 -8.17
C GLU A 23 -5.03 -6.22 -7.13
N GLU A 24 -4.96 -7.51 -7.44
CA GLU A 24 -4.57 -8.59 -6.53
C GLU A 24 -3.17 -9.10 -6.84
N TYR A 25 -2.54 -9.74 -5.86
CA TYR A 25 -1.16 -10.15 -5.90
C TYR A 25 -0.83 -11.27 -4.92
N LEU A 26 0.18 -12.05 -5.30
CA LEU A 26 0.90 -12.99 -4.46
C LEU A 26 2.34 -12.51 -4.33
N VAL A 27 2.77 -12.14 -3.12
CA VAL A 27 4.15 -11.69 -2.86
C VAL A 27 4.87 -12.76 -2.02
N PRO A 28 5.77 -13.56 -2.60
CA PRO A 28 6.55 -14.51 -1.84
C PRO A 28 7.60 -13.83 -0.97
N ARG A 29 7.92 -14.48 0.14
CA ARG A 29 9.03 -14.18 1.03
C ARG A 29 10.02 -15.34 1.01
N ARG A 30 11.27 -15.04 1.36
CA ARG A 30 12.38 -16.01 1.33
C ARG A 30 12.22 -17.15 2.35
N ASP A 31 11.37 -16.97 3.35
CA ASP A 31 11.13 -17.92 4.45
C ASP A 31 9.92 -18.85 4.21
N GLY A 32 9.41 -18.92 2.98
CA GLY A 32 8.25 -19.75 2.62
C GLY A 32 6.90 -19.11 2.96
N ARG A 33 6.87 -17.84 3.37
CA ARG A 33 5.61 -17.10 3.49
C ARG A 33 5.19 -16.50 2.16
N ILE A 34 3.88 -16.42 1.94
CA ILE A 34 3.29 -15.77 0.76
C ILE A 34 2.18 -14.83 1.23
N LEU A 35 2.32 -13.55 0.90
CA LEU A 35 1.26 -12.56 1.10
C LEU A 35 0.26 -12.66 -0.03
N VAL A 36 -1.01 -12.83 0.31
CA VAL A 36 -2.14 -12.78 -0.61
C VAL A 36 -2.88 -11.48 -0.36
N GLY A 37 -2.79 -10.56 -1.30
CA GLY A 37 -3.39 -9.25 -1.20
C GLY A 37 -4.05 -8.82 -2.49
N SER A 38 -4.88 -7.79 -2.49
CA SER A 38 -5.53 -7.24 -1.31
C SER A 38 -6.87 -6.68 -1.72
N THR A 39 -7.84 -6.71 -0.81
CA THR A 39 -9.13 -6.04 -1.06
C THR A 39 -8.95 -4.52 -1.12
N VAL A 40 -9.96 -3.83 -1.68
CA VAL A 40 -10.08 -2.37 -1.67
C VAL A 40 -11.51 -2.04 -1.25
N GLU A 41 -11.67 -1.54 -0.03
CA GLU A 41 -12.99 -1.34 0.59
C GLU A 41 -13.10 0.05 1.21
N ASP A 42 -14.19 0.77 0.93
CA ASP A 42 -14.49 2.01 1.64
C ASP A 42 -15.42 1.75 2.83
N VAL A 43 -14.81 1.64 4.01
CA VAL A 43 -15.46 1.25 5.27
C VAL A 43 -14.99 2.14 6.43
N GLY A 44 -14.55 3.35 6.12
CA GLY A 44 -13.94 4.26 7.10
C GLY A 44 -12.67 3.67 7.73
N PHE A 45 -12.64 3.63 9.07
CA PHE A 45 -11.49 3.20 9.88
C PHE A 45 -11.62 1.78 10.47
N ASP A 46 -12.61 1.00 10.04
CA ASP A 46 -12.73 -0.39 10.49
C ASP A 46 -11.51 -1.20 10.04
N LYS A 47 -10.77 -1.79 10.98
CA LYS A 47 -9.57 -2.61 10.72
C LYS A 47 -9.78 -4.12 10.92
N ARG A 48 -11.02 -4.56 11.11
CA ARG A 48 -11.36 -5.97 11.22
C ARG A 48 -11.29 -6.64 9.86
N THR A 49 -10.96 -7.93 9.85
CA THR A 49 -11.07 -8.76 8.66
C THR A 49 -12.46 -9.39 8.55
N THR A 50 -12.90 -9.70 7.34
CA THR A 50 -14.18 -10.38 7.08
C THR A 50 -13.96 -11.77 6.50
N ALA A 51 -14.82 -12.74 6.87
CA ALA A 51 -14.76 -14.09 6.32
C ALA A 51 -14.92 -14.10 4.79
N ALA A 52 -15.73 -13.18 4.25
CA ALA A 52 -15.91 -13.02 2.80
C ALA A 52 -14.61 -12.61 2.10
N ALA A 53 -13.87 -11.63 2.64
CA ALA A 53 -12.60 -11.21 2.06
C ALA A 53 -11.52 -12.29 2.17
N ILE A 54 -11.46 -13.01 3.29
CA ILE A 54 -10.52 -14.13 3.46
C ILE A 54 -10.81 -15.22 2.43
N ARG A 55 -12.08 -15.63 2.28
CA ARG A 55 -12.50 -16.62 1.28
C ARG A 55 -12.16 -16.16 -0.14
N HIS A 56 -12.43 -14.90 -0.46
CA HIS A 56 -12.14 -14.31 -1.76
C HIS A 56 -10.65 -14.37 -2.09
N LEU A 57 -9.80 -13.85 -1.19
CA LEU A 57 -8.34 -13.85 -1.38
C LEU A 57 -7.77 -15.26 -1.51
N LEU A 58 -8.24 -16.21 -0.69
CA LEU A 58 -7.84 -17.61 -0.81
C LEU A 58 -8.28 -18.22 -2.15
N SER A 59 -9.51 -17.95 -2.59
CA SER A 59 -10.02 -18.43 -3.88
C SER A 59 -9.17 -17.89 -5.04
N THR A 60 -8.83 -16.60 -5.03
CA THR A 60 -7.91 -16.00 -6.01
C THR A 60 -6.57 -16.74 -6.00
N ALA A 61 -5.93 -16.86 -4.82
CA ALA A 61 -4.63 -17.52 -4.70
C ALA A 61 -4.63 -18.95 -5.23
N LEU A 62 -5.67 -19.73 -4.91
CA LEU A 62 -5.80 -21.12 -5.36
C LEU A 62 -6.10 -21.22 -6.86
N SER A 63 -6.83 -20.27 -7.44
CA SER A 63 -7.08 -20.25 -8.88
C SER A 63 -5.82 -19.94 -9.69
N TRP A 64 -4.92 -19.11 -9.15
CA TRP A 64 -3.65 -18.79 -9.80
C TRP A 64 -2.58 -19.85 -9.55
N VAL A 65 -2.53 -20.41 -8.34
CA VAL A 65 -1.52 -21.37 -7.91
C VAL A 65 -2.18 -22.49 -7.10
N PRO A 66 -2.69 -23.55 -7.77
CA PRO A 66 -3.42 -24.64 -7.09
C PRO A 66 -2.61 -25.37 -6.00
N ALA A 67 -1.28 -25.38 -6.11
CA ALA A 67 -0.39 -25.95 -5.11
C ALA A 67 -0.45 -25.24 -3.74
N LEU A 68 -0.99 -24.02 -3.67
CA LEU A 68 -1.25 -23.32 -2.40
C LEU A 68 -2.37 -23.97 -1.57
N SER A 69 -3.09 -24.96 -2.10
CA SER A 69 -4.09 -25.73 -1.36
C SER A 69 -3.53 -26.47 -0.13
N GLN A 70 -2.22 -26.74 -0.13
CA GLN A 70 -1.51 -27.37 0.99
C GLN A 70 -0.87 -26.36 1.94
N ALA A 71 -0.98 -25.06 1.67
CA ALA A 71 -0.45 -24.01 2.53
C ALA A 71 -1.34 -23.80 3.76
N THR A 72 -0.74 -23.46 4.89
CA THR A 72 -1.49 -23.09 6.09
C THR A 72 -1.73 -21.58 6.12
N VAL A 73 -2.92 -21.15 6.53
CA VAL A 73 -3.18 -19.73 6.84
C VAL A 73 -2.46 -19.40 8.15
N GLU A 74 -1.38 -18.62 8.06
CA GLU A 74 -0.58 -18.20 9.22
C GLU A 74 -1.22 -17.00 9.91
N ARG A 75 -1.73 -16.03 9.15
CA ARG A 75 -2.31 -14.79 9.69
C ARG A 75 -3.26 -14.11 8.71
N THR A 76 -4.20 -13.34 9.23
CA THR A 76 -4.99 -12.36 8.47
C THR A 76 -4.94 -10.99 9.15
N TRP A 77 -5.02 -9.91 8.38
CA TRP A 77 -5.14 -8.54 8.92
C TRP A 77 -5.72 -7.59 7.89
N ALA A 78 -6.07 -6.39 8.34
CA ALA A 78 -6.42 -5.28 7.48
C ALA A 78 -5.57 -4.03 7.78
N GLY A 79 -5.15 -3.34 6.71
CA GLY A 79 -4.51 -2.04 6.75
C GLY A 79 -5.44 -0.94 6.22
N LEU A 80 -5.25 0.29 6.70
CA LEU A 80 -5.93 1.47 6.16
C LEU A 80 -4.93 2.23 5.28
N ARG A 81 -5.31 2.47 4.02
CA ARG A 81 -4.50 3.19 3.05
C ARG A 81 -4.86 4.68 3.11
N PRO A 82 -3.91 5.58 3.38
CA PRO A 82 -4.17 7.03 3.38
C PRO A 82 -4.29 7.50 1.92
N GLY A 83 -5.50 7.81 1.47
CA GLY A 83 -5.76 8.38 0.14
C GLY A 83 -5.87 9.90 0.18
N SER A 84 -5.98 10.48 -1.00
CA SER A 84 -6.30 11.89 -1.25
C SER A 84 -7.46 11.99 -2.25
N PRO A 85 -8.17 13.13 -2.33
CA PRO A 85 -9.33 13.27 -3.21
C PRO A 85 -9.04 13.03 -4.70
N ASP A 86 -7.86 13.39 -5.17
CA ASP A 86 -7.42 13.27 -6.58
C ASP A 86 -6.46 12.10 -6.82
N GLY A 87 -6.22 11.26 -5.81
CA GLY A 87 -5.33 10.10 -5.88
C GLY A 87 -3.83 10.43 -5.89
N ARG A 88 -3.43 11.70 -5.74
CA ARG A 88 -2.02 12.13 -5.67
C ARG A 88 -1.62 12.46 -4.22
N PRO A 89 -0.41 12.10 -3.77
CA PRO A 89 0.01 12.48 -2.42
C PRO A 89 0.10 14.00 -2.28
N PHE A 90 -0.10 14.49 -1.06
CA PHE A 90 0.27 15.84 -0.66
C PHE A 90 1.70 15.82 -0.13
N ILE A 91 2.59 16.60 -0.76
CA ILE A 91 4.01 16.71 -0.42
C ILE A 91 4.39 18.19 -0.47
N GLY A 92 4.83 18.75 0.65
CA GLY A 92 5.37 20.12 0.70
C GLY A 92 4.87 20.96 1.88
N PRO A 93 5.15 22.27 1.88
CA PRO A 93 4.75 23.17 2.95
C PRO A 93 3.23 23.33 3.00
N VAL A 94 2.70 23.56 4.20
CA VAL A 94 1.28 23.86 4.40
C VAL A 94 1.08 25.39 4.37
N PRO A 95 0.24 25.93 3.48
CA PRO A 95 -0.01 27.36 3.39
C PRO A 95 -0.44 27.97 4.73
N GLY A 96 0.08 29.17 5.04
CA GLY A 96 -0.23 29.88 6.28
C GLY A 96 0.64 29.48 7.48
N TYR A 97 1.52 28.48 7.35
CA TYR A 97 2.41 28.02 8.41
C TYR A 97 3.86 27.99 7.92
N ALA A 98 4.77 28.66 8.64
CA ALA A 98 6.18 28.78 8.23
C ALA A 98 7.00 27.48 8.42
N ASN A 99 6.54 26.57 9.28
CA ASN A 99 7.30 25.41 9.74
C ASN A 99 6.48 24.10 9.74
N LEU A 100 5.38 24.06 8.97
CA LEU A 100 4.53 22.88 8.84
C LEU A 100 4.62 22.30 7.42
N TYR A 101 4.88 21.01 7.34
CA TYR A 101 4.99 20.27 6.09
C TYR A 101 4.09 19.04 6.11
N LEU A 102 3.58 18.65 4.95
CA LEU A 102 2.75 17.47 4.76
C LEU A 102 3.43 16.47 3.81
N ALA A 103 3.33 15.18 4.15
CA ALA A 103 3.75 14.06 3.31
C ALA A 103 2.78 12.89 3.53
N ALA A 104 1.63 12.94 2.87
CA ALA A 104 0.53 12.00 3.08
C ALA A 104 -0.26 11.72 1.79
N GLY A 105 -1.13 10.71 1.81
CA GLY A 105 -2.04 10.43 0.69
C GLY A 105 -1.50 9.47 -0.39
N HIS A 106 -0.42 8.74 -0.11
CA HIS A 106 0.22 7.83 -1.09
C HIS A 106 -0.58 6.56 -1.44
N PHE A 107 -1.71 6.32 -0.78
CA PHE A 107 -2.61 5.19 -1.00
C PHE A 107 -1.89 3.83 -1.07
N ARG A 108 -1.80 3.20 -2.25
CA ARG A 108 -1.15 1.90 -2.48
C ARG A 108 0.36 1.98 -2.72
N SER A 109 0.89 3.18 -2.93
CA SER A 109 2.25 3.40 -3.42
C SER A 109 3.19 3.93 -2.35
N GLY A 110 2.76 3.97 -1.08
CA GLY A 110 3.54 4.57 0.03
C GLY A 110 4.93 3.97 0.21
N ILE A 111 5.07 2.64 0.14
CA ILE A 111 6.40 1.99 0.25
C ILE A 111 7.28 2.38 -0.94
N THR A 112 6.77 2.21 -2.17
CA THR A 112 7.50 2.50 -3.41
C THR A 112 7.93 3.97 -3.51
N LEU A 113 7.07 4.90 -3.11
CA LEU A 113 7.31 6.34 -3.22
C LEU A 113 8.03 6.94 -2.00
N SER A 114 8.21 6.17 -0.92
CA SER A 114 8.81 6.69 0.33
C SER A 114 10.20 7.30 0.14
N PRO A 115 11.14 6.73 -0.65
CA PRO A 115 12.48 7.33 -0.77
C PRO A 115 12.45 8.67 -1.49
N GLY A 116 11.69 8.78 -2.59
CA GLY A 116 11.54 10.04 -3.34
C GLY A 116 10.80 11.09 -2.52
N THR A 117 9.79 10.69 -1.75
CA THR A 117 9.07 11.59 -0.83
C THR A 117 10.02 12.15 0.23
N ALA A 118 10.84 11.28 0.85
CA ALA A 118 11.79 11.71 1.89
C ALA A 118 12.87 12.66 1.35
N LEU A 119 13.42 12.37 0.16
CA LEU A 119 14.40 13.23 -0.50
C LEU A 119 13.86 14.64 -0.70
N VAL A 120 12.74 14.73 -1.42
CA VAL A 120 12.10 16.00 -1.77
C VAL A 120 11.67 16.78 -0.53
N LEU A 121 11.06 16.12 0.44
CA LEU A 121 10.60 16.79 1.65
C LEU A 121 11.78 17.38 2.44
N THR A 122 12.92 16.66 2.47
CA THR A 122 14.15 17.15 3.11
C THR A 122 14.69 18.38 2.39
N GLU A 123 14.77 18.35 1.05
CA GLU A 123 15.21 19.50 0.24
C GLU A 123 14.33 20.74 0.52
N LEU A 124 13.01 20.57 0.54
CA LEU A 124 12.07 21.64 0.85
C LEU A 124 12.22 22.18 2.28
N ILE A 125 12.49 21.32 3.27
CA ILE A 125 12.73 21.73 4.66
C ILE A 125 14.04 22.52 4.78
N LEU A 126 15.06 22.15 4.02
CA LEU A 126 16.36 22.83 4.01
C LEU A 126 16.37 24.09 3.12
N GLY A 127 15.25 24.46 2.50
CA GLY A 127 15.16 25.61 1.59
C GLY A 127 15.90 25.40 0.26
N GLN A 128 16.09 24.15 -0.15
CA GLN A 128 16.76 23.76 -1.39
C GLN A 128 15.76 23.62 -2.54
N ALA A 129 16.26 23.74 -3.77
CA ALA A 129 15.48 23.39 -4.95
C ALA A 129 15.25 21.87 -4.98
N PRO A 130 13.99 21.40 -5.17
CA PRO A 130 13.71 19.97 -5.13
C PRO A 130 14.25 19.25 -6.37
N SER A 131 14.87 18.09 -6.17
CA SER A 131 15.40 17.24 -7.25
C SER A 131 14.31 16.62 -8.13
N ILE A 132 13.08 16.55 -7.62
CA ILE A 132 11.90 16.05 -8.34
C ILE A 132 10.85 17.15 -8.31
N PRO A 133 10.22 17.50 -9.46
CA PRO A 133 9.12 18.48 -9.50
C PRO A 133 7.98 18.10 -8.56
N VAL A 134 7.52 19.05 -7.75
CA VAL A 134 6.51 18.85 -6.68
C VAL A 134 5.20 19.55 -6.92
N GLU A 135 5.08 20.31 -8.00
CA GLU A 135 3.93 21.16 -8.31
C GLU A 135 2.62 20.36 -8.28
N ALA A 136 2.65 19.14 -8.84
CA ALA A 136 1.52 18.22 -8.87
C ALA A 136 1.13 17.63 -7.50
N PHE A 137 1.96 17.81 -6.48
CA PHE A 137 1.79 17.25 -5.13
C PHE A 137 1.60 18.34 -4.05
N ARG A 138 1.62 19.62 -4.41
CA ARG A 138 1.46 20.73 -3.45
C ARG A 138 0.17 20.60 -2.64
N VAL A 139 0.21 21.10 -1.41
CA VAL A 139 -0.89 20.99 -0.44
C VAL A 139 -2.10 21.81 -0.90
N GLU A 140 -1.85 22.99 -1.42
CA GLU A 140 -2.81 23.96 -1.93
C GLU A 140 -3.39 23.63 -3.31
N ARG A 141 -2.95 22.57 -3.98
CA ARG A 141 -3.35 22.31 -5.38
C ARG A 141 -4.86 22.07 -5.56
N LEU A 142 -5.56 21.71 -4.48
CA LEU A 142 -7.00 21.49 -4.47
C LEU A 142 -7.78 22.66 -3.85
N ALA A 143 -7.08 23.73 -3.43
CA ALA A 143 -7.72 24.94 -2.97
C ALA A 143 -8.30 25.69 -4.17
N THR A 144 -9.61 25.86 -4.17
CA THR A 144 -10.36 26.74 -5.09
C THR A 144 -10.37 28.16 -4.56
#